data_AF-A0A023FEG1-F1
#
_entry.id   AF-A0A023FEG1-F1
#
_cell.length_a   1.000
_cell.length_b   1.000
_cell.length_c   1.000
_cell.angle_alpha   90.00
_cell.angle_beta   90.00
_cell.angle_gamma   90.00
#
_symmetry.space_group_name_H-M   'P 1'
#
loop_
_entity.id
_entity.type
_entity.pdbx_description
1 polymer ?
#
loop_
_entity_poly.entity_id
_entity_poly.type
_entity_poly.pdbx_seq_one_letter_code
_entity_poly.pdbx_strand_id
1 'polypeptide(L)'
;WCYGSRRACHRFWWFLVLLFCFVVYSPQLFRADAFELRFTERVRVACRRALEVRSAFFRFCFADCLASPLICWSSYLHAQARRVLIRLAVWDSYSDGILFLRLWPAMGGAVSAGEDNDELVDHLVEADYIRSPDVEGALRAVDRAHYYADGCKENAYRDLAWKQGNLHLSAPCIYSEVLEALQLRPGMSFLNLGSGTGYLSTVAGLLLGSHGVNHGVELHEDVVQYARLKVSQFMRSSQALEEHDFCEPRFVVGNCLSLDAGGRRYDRVYCGASCPPEQAAVLKALLKIGGVLVMPCNDQLVQVKRSGEDAWLEKNILPVSFASLVPPQKGGPEVTLPDYQPGSLQELSRGTIRRLLRARLDREQPARTESTRGRRRPNGD
;
A
#
# COMPACT_ATOMS: atom_id res chain seq x y z
N TRP A 1 -28.27 35.87 -13.27
CA TRP A 1 -28.88 34.81 -12.44
C TRP A 1 -27.89 33.78 -11.87
N CYS A 2 -26.56 33.94 -12.01
CA CYS A 2 -25.57 32.94 -11.55
C CYS A 2 -24.79 33.28 -10.25
N TYR A 3 -25.08 34.40 -9.56
CA TYR A 3 -24.38 34.75 -8.30
C TYR A 3 -25.20 34.43 -7.04
N GLY A 4 -26.51 34.15 -7.17
CA GLY A 4 -27.40 33.84 -6.05
C GLY A 4 -27.33 32.41 -5.53
N SER A 5 -27.04 31.42 -6.40
CA SER A 5 -27.13 30.00 -6.01
C SER A 5 -25.93 29.48 -5.21
N ARG A 6 -24.75 30.10 -5.32
CA ARG A 6 -23.58 29.70 -4.50
C ARG A 6 -23.75 30.04 -3.01
N ARG A 7 -24.37 31.19 -2.69
CA ARG A 7 -24.66 31.55 -1.28
C ARG A 7 -25.79 30.69 -0.69
N ALA A 8 -26.75 30.27 -1.52
CA ALA A 8 -27.82 29.37 -1.11
C ALA A 8 -27.30 27.96 -0.80
N CYS A 9 -26.47 27.37 -1.67
CA CYS A 9 -25.83 26.07 -1.42
C CYS A 9 -24.89 26.11 -0.20
N HIS A 10 -24.11 27.18 -0.04
CA HIS A 10 -23.21 27.30 1.12
C HIS A 10 -24.00 27.47 2.43
N ARG A 11 -25.10 28.24 2.44
CA ARG A 11 -25.98 28.37 3.60
C ARG A 11 -26.71 27.06 3.93
N PHE A 12 -27.12 26.30 2.91
CA PHE A 12 -27.76 25.00 3.11
C PHE A 12 -26.79 23.94 3.63
N TRP A 13 -25.53 23.99 3.18
CA TRP A 13 -24.45 23.13 3.69
C TRP A 13 -24.13 23.45 5.16
N TRP A 14 -24.03 24.74 5.52
CA TRP A 14 -23.85 25.15 6.93
C TRP A 14 -25.07 24.83 7.80
N PHE A 15 -26.29 24.88 7.25
CA PHE A 15 -27.50 24.45 7.96
C PHE A 15 -27.50 22.95 8.26
N LEU A 16 -27.06 22.12 7.30
CA LEU A 16 -26.89 20.67 7.50
C LEU A 16 -25.77 20.35 8.49
N VAL A 17 -24.65 21.07 8.45
CA VAL A 17 -23.55 20.92 9.42
C VAL A 17 -24.00 21.32 10.82
N LEU A 18 -24.74 22.43 10.98
CA LEU A 18 -25.27 22.86 12.28
C LEU A 18 -26.34 21.91 12.82
N LEU A 19 -27.22 21.39 11.96
CA LEU A 19 -28.23 20.40 12.35
C LEU A 19 -27.55 19.09 12.79
N PHE A 20 -26.48 18.68 12.10
CA PHE A 20 -25.70 17.49 12.45
C PHE A 20 -24.91 17.71 13.75
N CYS A 21 -24.28 18.88 13.95
CA CYS A 21 -23.66 19.23 15.22
C CYS A 21 -24.66 19.25 16.38
N PHE A 22 -25.88 19.75 16.18
CA PHE A 22 -26.90 19.81 17.22
C PHE A 22 -27.45 18.42 17.60
N VAL A 23 -27.54 17.50 16.63
CA VAL A 23 -28.01 16.12 16.84
C VAL A 23 -26.90 15.23 17.42
N VAL A 24 -25.64 15.46 17.06
CA VAL A 24 -24.51 14.59 17.42
C VAL A 24 -23.76 15.05 18.68
N TYR A 25 -23.64 16.35 18.95
CA TYR A 25 -22.85 16.87 20.08
C TYR A 25 -23.63 17.17 21.37
N SER A 26 -24.97 17.08 21.37
CA SER A 26 -25.78 17.34 22.58
C SER A 26 -26.30 16.14 23.38
N PRO A 27 -25.60 14.98 23.53
CA PRO A 27 -26.00 14.01 24.55
C PRO A 27 -25.38 14.26 25.95
N GLN A 28 -24.48 15.24 26.12
CA GLN A 28 -23.76 15.42 27.39
C GLN A 28 -24.34 16.47 28.37
N LEU A 29 -25.51 17.06 28.10
CA LEU A 29 -26.05 18.14 28.95
C LEU A 29 -27.34 17.82 29.71
N PHE A 30 -27.86 16.58 29.67
CA PHE A 30 -29.06 16.24 30.44
C PHE A 30 -28.94 14.87 31.12
N ARG A 31 -28.28 14.85 32.28
CA ARG A 31 -28.68 13.97 33.39
C ARG A 31 -29.66 14.76 34.25
N ALA A 32 -30.91 14.34 34.28
CA ALA A 32 -31.79 14.35 35.47
C ALA A 32 -33.23 14.02 35.04
N ASP A 33 -33.73 12.93 35.59
CA ASP A 33 -35.10 12.59 36.02
C ASP A 33 -36.32 13.22 35.34
N ALA A 34 -37.23 12.31 34.98
CA ALA A 34 -38.69 12.42 35.02
C ALA A 34 -39.33 13.69 34.42
N PHE A 35 -39.71 13.63 33.13
CA PHE A 35 -40.98 14.23 32.70
C PHE A 35 -41.56 13.56 31.45
N GLU A 36 -42.78 13.07 31.61
CA GLU A 36 -43.58 12.32 30.63
C GLU A 36 -43.95 13.10 29.34
N LEU A 37 -44.11 12.31 28.27
CA LEU A 37 -45.12 12.41 27.22
C LEU A 37 -45.61 13.81 26.82
N ARG A 38 -44.88 14.46 25.90
CA ARG A 38 -45.50 15.39 24.91
C ARG A 38 -44.66 15.70 23.67
N PHE A 39 -43.49 15.09 23.48
CA PHE A 39 -42.54 15.48 22.42
C PHE A 39 -42.49 14.56 21.18
N THR A 40 -43.11 13.38 21.24
CA THR A 40 -43.00 12.33 20.21
C THR A 40 -43.81 12.60 18.94
N GLU A 41 -44.83 13.47 18.97
CA GLU A 41 -45.67 13.72 17.80
C GLU A 41 -45.07 14.74 16.82
N ARG A 42 -44.45 15.82 17.32
CA ARG A 42 -43.88 16.88 16.46
C ARG A 42 -42.67 16.39 15.66
N VAL A 43 -41.85 15.52 16.25
CA VAL A 43 -40.71 14.90 15.55
C VAL A 43 -41.17 13.92 14.48
N ARG A 44 -42.24 13.14 14.74
CA ARG A 44 -42.83 12.25 13.73
C ARG A 44 -43.44 13.01 12.54
N VAL A 45 -44.09 14.15 12.79
CA VAL A 45 -44.65 15.01 11.71
C VAL A 45 -43.52 15.65 10.89
N ALA A 46 -42.43 16.08 11.54
CA ALA A 46 -41.27 16.63 10.85
C ALA A 46 -40.56 15.59 9.95
N CYS A 47 -40.38 14.36 10.44
CA CYS A 47 -39.82 13.26 9.65
C CYS A 47 -40.73 12.84 8.49
N ARG A 48 -42.06 12.85 8.68
CA ARG A 48 -43.02 12.54 7.61
C ARG A 48 -42.99 13.58 6.48
N ARG A 49 -42.91 14.87 6.83
CA ARG A 49 -42.73 15.96 5.85
C ARG A 49 -41.39 15.90 5.12
N ALA A 50 -40.31 15.52 5.80
CA ALA A 50 -39.00 15.32 5.15
C ALA A 50 -39.00 14.16 4.14
N LEU A 51 -39.77 13.11 4.40
CA LEU A 51 -39.96 11.98 3.48
C LEU A 51 -40.87 12.32 2.28
N GLU A 52 -41.86 13.19 2.44
CA GLU A 52 -42.69 13.70 1.33
C GLU A 52 -41.89 14.61 0.38
N VAL A 53 -40.96 15.43 0.91
CA VAL A 53 -40.05 16.24 0.08
C VAL A 53 -39.11 15.36 -0.75
N ARG A 54 -38.71 14.19 -0.22
CA ARG A 54 -37.89 13.20 -0.92
C ARG A 54 -38.63 12.56 -2.11
N SER A 55 -39.95 12.35 -2.02
CA SER A 55 -40.74 11.77 -3.11
C SER A 55 -41.10 12.80 -4.19
N ALA A 56 -41.31 14.06 -3.82
CA ALA A 56 -41.54 15.16 -4.76
C ALA A 56 -40.27 15.51 -5.56
N PHE A 57 -39.09 15.50 -4.92
CA PHE A 57 -37.82 15.79 -5.59
C PHE A 57 -37.40 14.69 -6.57
N PHE A 58 -37.69 13.41 -6.25
CA PHE A 58 -37.43 12.29 -7.17
C PHE A 58 -38.32 12.34 -8.42
N ARG A 59 -39.55 12.86 -8.32
CA ARG A 59 -40.43 13.08 -9.48
C ARG A 59 -40.04 14.30 -10.30
N PHE A 60 -39.48 15.34 -9.69
CA PHE A 60 -39.01 16.53 -10.39
C PHE A 60 -37.72 16.25 -11.19
N CYS A 61 -36.77 15.50 -10.62
CA CYS A 61 -35.52 15.17 -11.32
C CYS A 61 -35.67 14.15 -12.46
N PHE A 62 -36.72 13.32 -12.46
CA PHE A 62 -36.96 12.36 -13.55
C PHE A 62 -37.68 12.97 -14.76
N ALA A 63 -38.43 14.06 -14.57
CA ALA A 63 -39.15 14.73 -15.66
C ALA A 63 -38.26 15.67 -16.49
N ASP A 64 -37.26 16.32 -15.88
CA ASP A 64 -36.38 17.27 -16.56
C ASP A 64 -35.14 16.63 -17.23
N CYS A 65 -34.84 15.35 -16.96
CA CYS A 65 -33.71 14.64 -17.58
C CYS A 65 -33.99 14.09 -18.99
N LEU A 66 -35.23 14.18 -19.48
CA LEU A 66 -35.60 13.70 -20.83
C LEU A 66 -35.57 14.81 -21.90
N ALA A 67 -35.16 16.03 -21.56
CA ALA A 67 -35.02 17.13 -22.51
C ALA A 67 -33.60 17.72 -22.46
N SER A 68 -32.80 17.37 -23.48
CA SER A 68 -31.54 17.98 -23.93
C SER A 68 -30.22 17.25 -23.57
N PRO A 69 -29.39 16.90 -24.58
CA PRO A 69 -28.08 16.29 -24.40
C PRO A 69 -27.00 17.34 -24.18
N LEU A 70 -25.91 16.93 -23.52
CA LEU A 70 -24.70 17.69 -23.16
C LEU A 70 -24.81 18.42 -21.81
N ILE A 71 -24.15 17.88 -20.77
CA ILE A 71 -23.03 18.49 -20.03
C ILE A 71 -22.50 17.45 -19.01
N CYS A 72 -21.18 17.26 -19.01
CA CYS A 72 -20.38 16.42 -18.12
C CYS A 72 -20.32 16.99 -16.68
N TRP A 73 -20.99 16.36 -15.70
CA TRP A 73 -20.86 16.66 -14.26
C TRP A 73 -20.79 15.41 -13.35
N SER A 74 -20.60 14.22 -13.91
CA SER A 74 -20.70 12.96 -13.15
C SER A 74 -19.45 12.63 -12.32
N SER A 75 -18.24 12.98 -12.78
CA SER A 75 -16.98 12.50 -12.20
C SER A 75 -16.56 13.25 -10.93
N TYR A 76 -16.78 14.57 -10.85
CA TYR A 76 -16.29 15.38 -9.74
C TYR A 76 -17.12 15.22 -8.45
N LEU A 77 -18.45 15.10 -8.58
CA LEU A 77 -19.35 14.85 -7.44
C LEU A 77 -19.23 13.41 -6.92
N HIS A 78 -18.98 12.43 -7.78
CA HIS A 78 -18.72 11.05 -7.34
C HIS A 78 -17.43 10.92 -6.53
N ALA A 79 -16.36 11.61 -6.94
CA ALA A 79 -15.07 11.57 -6.23
C ALA A 79 -15.15 12.23 -4.84
N GLN A 80 -15.87 13.35 -4.72
CA GLN A 80 -16.09 14.03 -3.43
C GLN A 80 -17.01 13.23 -2.50
N ALA A 81 -18.07 12.61 -3.03
CA ALA A 81 -18.97 11.76 -2.24
C ALA A 81 -18.26 10.50 -1.70
N ARG A 82 -17.39 9.87 -2.51
CA ARG A 82 -16.55 8.74 -2.07
C ARG A 82 -15.58 9.15 -0.95
N ARG A 83 -14.97 10.34 -1.02
CA ARG A 83 -14.06 10.86 0.03
C ARG A 83 -14.73 11.06 1.39
N VAL A 84 -16.02 11.41 1.41
CA VAL A 84 -16.79 11.59 2.67
C VAL A 84 -17.29 10.24 3.21
N LEU A 85 -17.74 9.33 2.35
CA LEU A 85 -18.21 7.99 2.74
C LEU A 85 -17.08 7.12 3.33
N ILE A 86 -15.87 7.20 2.78
CA ILE A 86 -14.70 6.46 3.30
C ILE A 86 -14.30 6.97 4.69
N ARG A 87 -14.41 8.29 4.97
CA ARG A 87 -14.13 8.84 6.30
C ARG A 87 -15.22 8.55 7.34
N LEU A 88 -16.48 8.40 6.93
CA LEU A 88 -17.58 8.03 7.83
C LEU A 88 -17.56 6.54 8.21
N ALA A 89 -17.11 5.66 7.32
CA ALA A 89 -16.98 4.22 7.61
C ALA A 89 -15.91 3.90 8.68
N VAL A 90 -15.01 4.83 8.98
CA VAL A 90 -13.92 4.65 9.96
C VAL A 90 -14.34 5.10 11.38
N TRP A 91 -15.45 5.85 11.54
CA TRP A 91 -15.81 6.42 12.84
C TRP A 91 -16.90 5.66 13.61
N ASP A 92 -17.64 4.74 12.98
CA ASP A 92 -18.81 4.09 13.59
C ASP A 92 -18.52 2.68 14.17
N SER A 93 -17.29 2.43 14.61
CA SER A 93 -16.91 1.16 15.27
C SER A 93 -16.44 1.42 16.70
N TYR A 94 -17.33 1.95 17.53
CA TYR A 94 -17.16 1.93 18.99
C TYR A 94 -18.51 1.91 19.72
N SER A 95 -19.37 0.95 19.38
CA SER A 95 -20.40 0.47 20.30
C SER A 95 -21.05 -0.80 19.75
N ASP A 96 -21.19 -1.78 20.64
CA ASP A 96 -21.97 -3.00 20.53
C ASP A 96 -21.34 -4.18 19.78
N GLY A 97 -20.70 -5.03 20.59
CA GLY A 97 -20.27 -6.36 20.21
C GLY A 97 -21.44 -7.33 20.01
N ILE A 98 -21.08 -8.46 19.39
CA ILE A 98 -21.91 -9.65 19.16
C ILE A 98 -22.90 -9.48 18.00
N LEU A 99 -22.39 -9.51 16.75
CA LEU A 99 -22.86 -10.37 15.64
C LEU A 99 -22.11 -10.07 14.31
N PHE A 100 -20.78 -10.13 14.27
CA PHE A 100 -20.00 -9.84 13.05
C PHE A 100 -19.03 -10.97 12.70
N LEU A 101 -19.56 -12.12 12.29
CA LEU A 101 -18.74 -13.28 11.94
C LEU A 101 -19.05 -13.92 10.58
N ARG A 102 -19.79 -13.26 9.67
CA ARG A 102 -20.15 -13.92 8.39
C ARG A 102 -20.14 -13.14 7.08
N LEU A 103 -19.68 -11.89 6.99
CA LEU A 103 -19.64 -11.18 5.69
C LEU A 103 -18.48 -10.16 5.57
N TRP A 104 -17.22 -10.59 5.73
CA TRP A 104 -16.08 -9.85 5.20
C TRP A 104 -15.30 -10.75 4.22
N PRO A 105 -15.35 -10.49 2.90
CA PRO A 105 -14.52 -11.21 1.95
C PRO A 105 -13.05 -10.84 2.17
N ALA A 106 -12.16 -11.79 1.90
CA ALA A 106 -10.71 -11.68 1.99
C ALA A 106 -10.18 -10.31 1.52
N MET A 107 -9.26 -9.72 2.29
CA MET A 107 -8.61 -8.45 1.98
C MET A 107 -7.93 -8.49 0.61
N GLY A 108 -8.50 -7.73 -0.31
CA GLY A 108 -8.02 -7.51 -1.67
C GLY A 108 -9.21 -7.19 -2.58
N GLY A 109 -9.25 -5.98 -3.13
CA GLY A 109 -10.39 -5.51 -3.92
C GLY A 109 -10.81 -4.05 -3.68
N ALA A 110 -10.00 -3.25 -2.96
CA ALA A 110 -10.24 -1.81 -2.85
C ALA A 110 -9.92 -1.06 -4.16
N VAL A 111 -9.08 -1.65 -5.00
CA VAL A 111 -8.56 -1.07 -6.25
C VAL A 111 -9.07 -1.88 -7.45
N SER A 112 -9.44 -1.20 -8.53
CA SER A 112 -9.85 -1.85 -9.79
C SER A 112 -8.72 -2.69 -10.38
N ALA A 113 -9.07 -3.76 -11.08
CA ALA A 113 -8.12 -4.54 -11.87
C ALA A 113 -7.56 -3.67 -13.01
N GLY A 114 -6.26 -3.74 -13.25
CA GLY A 114 -5.65 -3.22 -14.48
C GLY A 114 -5.61 -4.30 -15.56
N GLU A 115 -5.53 -3.88 -16.83
CA GLU A 115 -5.24 -4.73 -17.98
C GLU A 115 -3.76 -5.13 -18.02
N ASP A 116 -2.87 -4.24 -17.55
CA ASP A 116 -1.44 -4.46 -17.44
C ASP A 116 -0.85 -3.90 -16.13
N ASN A 117 0.49 -4.01 -15.99
CA ASN A 117 1.19 -3.53 -14.79
C ASN A 117 1.15 -2.00 -14.65
N ASP A 118 1.16 -1.26 -15.76
CA ASP A 118 1.15 0.21 -15.72
C ASP A 118 -0.22 0.73 -15.27
N GLU A 119 -1.31 0.13 -15.75
CA GLU A 119 -2.67 0.48 -15.32
C GLU A 119 -2.93 0.04 -13.86
N LEU A 120 -2.39 -1.10 -13.42
CA LEU A 120 -2.42 -1.48 -12.01
C LEU A 120 -1.74 -0.40 -11.15
N VAL A 121 -0.56 0.09 -11.56
CA VAL A 121 0.14 1.14 -10.83
C VAL A 121 -0.62 2.47 -10.88
N ASP A 122 -1.23 2.83 -12.01
CA ASP A 122 -2.09 4.01 -12.12
C ASP A 122 -3.20 3.99 -11.07
N HIS A 123 -3.93 2.87 -10.97
CA HIS A 123 -4.99 2.72 -9.98
C HIS A 123 -4.49 2.81 -8.53
N LEU A 124 -3.28 2.31 -8.25
CA LEU A 124 -2.67 2.41 -6.91
C LEU A 124 -2.23 3.83 -6.56
N VAL A 125 -1.77 4.61 -7.54
CA VAL A 125 -1.47 6.04 -7.41
C VAL A 125 -2.76 6.83 -7.18
N GLU A 126 -3.80 6.59 -7.99
CA GLU A 126 -5.10 7.25 -7.85
C GLU A 126 -5.76 6.98 -6.49
N ALA A 127 -5.55 5.78 -5.95
CA ALA A 127 -6.03 5.36 -4.63
C ALA A 127 -5.13 5.83 -3.46
N ASP A 128 -4.06 6.58 -3.70
CA ASP A 128 -3.12 7.15 -2.70
C ASP A 128 -2.28 6.10 -1.92
N TYR A 129 -2.16 4.89 -2.46
CA TYR A 129 -1.26 3.85 -1.92
C TYR A 129 0.20 4.07 -2.34
N ILE A 130 0.42 4.65 -3.53
CA ILE A 130 1.74 5.04 -4.04
C ILE A 130 1.79 6.57 -4.06
N ARG A 131 2.79 7.14 -3.40
CA ARG A 131 2.90 8.59 -3.16
C ARG A 131 4.23 9.16 -3.64
N SER A 132 5.27 8.34 -3.67
CA SER A 132 6.61 8.74 -4.07
C SER A 132 6.91 8.36 -5.53
N PRO A 133 7.46 9.28 -6.34
CA PRO A 133 7.81 9.00 -7.73
C PRO A 133 8.82 7.85 -7.89
N ASP A 134 9.71 7.67 -6.92
CA ASP A 134 10.70 6.59 -6.93
C ASP A 134 10.04 5.21 -6.77
N VAL A 135 9.08 5.08 -5.84
CA VAL A 135 8.31 3.83 -5.65
C VAL A 135 7.44 3.53 -6.85
N GLU A 136 6.76 4.55 -7.40
CA GLU A 136 5.98 4.41 -8.63
C GLU A 136 6.86 3.89 -9.77
N GLY A 137 7.99 4.54 -10.03
CA GLY A 137 8.91 4.14 -11.09
C GLY A 137 9.43 2.71 -10.92
N ALA A 138 9.78 2.31 -9.69
CA ALA A 138 10.25 0.97 -9.41
C ALA A 138 9.17 -0.10 -9.59
N LEU A 139 7.91 0.17 -9.20
CA LEU A 139 6.79 -0.75 -9.39
C LEU A 139 6.41 -0.90 -10.88
N ARG A 140 6.49 0.18 -11.67
CA ARG A 140 6.31 0.11 -13.13
C ARG A 140 7.41 -0.68 -13.82
N ALA A 141 8.64 -0.56 -13.33
CA ALA A 141 9.82 -1.22 -13.91
C ALA A 141 9.86 -2.74 -13.65
N VAL A 142 9.18 -3.21 -12.60
CA VAL A 142 9.11 -4.64 -12.26
C VAL A 142 7.69 -5.15 -12.45
N ASP A 143 7.44 -5.71 -13.62
CA ASP A 143 6.14 -6.30 -13.95
C ASP A 143 5.81 -7.46 -12.98
N ARG A 144 4.72 -7.28 -12.23
CA ARG A 144 4.22 -8.23 -11.25
C ARG A 144 3.88 -9.60 -11.84
N ALA A 145 3.36 -9.67 -13.07
CA ALA A 145 2.97 -10.93 -13.70
C ALA A 145 4.17 -11.85 -14.00
N HIS A 146 5.38 -11.28 -14.13
CA HIS A 146 6.59 -12.09 -14.30
C HIS A 146 6.95 -12.91 -13.06
N TYR A 147 6.41 -12.57 -11.89
CA TYR A 147 6.67 -13.28 -10.63
C TYR A 147 5.59 -14.31 -10.27
N TYR A 148 4.56 -14.45 -11.11
CA TYR A 148 3.60 -15.55 -11.03
C TYR A 148 4.16 -16.81 -11.68
N ALA A 149 3.63 -17.97 -11.27
CA ALA A 149 3.87 -19.21 -11.98
C ALA A 149 3.27 -19.15 -13.39
N ASP A 150 3.86 -19.92 -14.30
CA ASP A 150 3.40 -19.98 -15.68
C ASP A 150 1.96 -20.52 -15.74
N GLY A 151 1.12 -19.86 -16.53
CA GLY A 151 -0.31 -20.20 -16.63
C GLY A 151 -1.17 -19.76 -15.45
N CYS A 152 -0.70 -18.88 -14.56
CA CYS A 152 -1.48 -18.36 -13.43
C CYS A 152 -1.59 -16.82 -13.43
N LYS A 153 -1.38 -16.18 -14.58
CA LYS A 153 -1.22 -14.71 -14.68
C LYS A 153 -2.54 -13.94 -14.72
N GLU A 154 -3.71 -14.60 -14.76
CA GLU A 154 -5.00 -13.93 -14.98
C GLU A 154 -5.36 -12.91 -13.90
N ASN A 155 -4.83 -13.11 -12.69
CA ASN A 155 -5.07 -12.25 -11.53
C ASN A 155 -3.84 -11.42 -11.15
N ALA A 156 -2.81 -11.36 -12.00
CA ALA A 156 -1.56 -10.67 -11.66
C ALA A 156 -1.75 -9.17 -11.42
N TYR A 157 -2.64 -8.54 -12.18
CA TYR A 157 -2.91 -7.10 -12.14
C TYR A 157 -4.17 -6.74 -11.33
N ARG A 158 -4.62 -7.66 -10.49
CA ARG A 158 -5.68 -7.41 -9.52
C ARG A 158 -5.08 -7.11 -8.18
N ASP A 159 -5.76 -6.27 -7.39
CA ASP A 159 -5.35 -5.98 -6.02
C ASP A 159 -5.67 -7.15 -5.07
N LEU A 160 -5.03 -8.29 -5.32
CA LEU A 160 -5.26 -9.55 -4.65
C LEU A 160 -3.92 -10.19 -4.29
N ALA A 161 -3.87 -10.80 -3.11
CA ALA A 161 -2.78 -11.72 -2.77
C ALA A 161 -2.91 -12.99 -3.63
N TRP A 162 -1.77 -13.59 -3.95
CA TRP A 162 -1.68 -14.84 -4.69
C TRP A 162 -0.89 -15.87 -3.91
N LYS A 163 -1.34 -17.13 -3.94
CA LYS A 163 -0.68 -18.26 -3.30
C LYS A 163 -0.80 -19.50 -4.18
N GLN A 164 0.31 -20.21 -4.35
CA GLN A 164 0.36 -21.52 -5.00
C GLN A 164 1.42 -22.39 -4.31
N GLY A 165 0.97 -23.43 -3.59
CA GLY A 165 1.86 -24.21 -2.73
C GLY A 165 2.51 -23.31 -1.66
N ASN A 166 3.86 -23.30 -1.64
CA ASN A 166 4.66 -22.45 -0.75
C ASN A 166 4.88 -21.04 -1.32
N LEU A 167 4.63 -20.81 -2.62
CA LEU A 167 4.79 -19.50 -3.23
C LEU A 167 3.69 -18.57 -2.76
N HIS A 168 4.06 -17.35 -2.36
CA HIS A 168 3.14 -16.32 -1.91
C HIS A 168 3.57 -14.94 -2.44
N LEU A 169 2.57 -14.16 -2.86
CA LEU A 169 2.72 -12.79 -3.31
C LEU A 169 1.64 -11.94 -2.63
N SER A 170 2.03 -10.97 -1.81
CA SER A 170 1.06 -10.08 -1.15
C SER A 170 0.35 -9.20 -2.17
N ALA A 171 -0.82 -8.68 -1.80
CA ALA A 171 -1.57 -7.76 -2.65
C ALA A 171 -0.74 -6.50 -3.01
N PRO A 172 -0.88 -5.97 -4.24
CA PRO A 172 -0.19 -4.75 -4.69
C PRO A 172 -0.32 -3.55 -3.75
N CYS A 173 -1.51 -3.29 -3.19
CA CYS A 173 -1.70 -2.19 -2.23
C CYS A 173 -0.81 -2.34 -0.98
N ILE A 174 -0.65 -3.57 -0.50
CA ILE A 174 0.19 -3.88 0.68
C ILE A 174 1.66 -3.64 0.37
N TYR A 175 2.16 -4.11 -0.79
CA TYR A 175 3.55 -3.84 -1.16
C TYR A 175 3.81 -2.35 -1.40
N SER A 176 2.84 -1.61 -1.93
CA SER A 176 2.94 -0.16 -2.10
C SER A 176 3.13 0.54 -0.75
N GLU A 177 2.28 0.24 0.23
CA GLU A 177 2.36 0.81 1.58
C GLU A 177 3.63 0.37 2.32
N VAL A 178 4.06 -0.89 2.15
CA VAL A 178 5.34 -1.37 2.69
C VAL A 178 6.51 -0.57 2.11
N LEU A 179 6.57 -0.37 0.80
CA LEU A 179 7.66 0.36 0.15
C LEU A 179 7.69 1.84 0.57
N GLU A 180 6.51 2.48 0.64
CA GLU A 180 6.34 3.84 1.13
C GLU A 180 6.79 3.98 2.60
N ALA A 181 6.42 3.02 3.45
CA ALA A 181 6.81 3.01 4.85
C ALA A 181 8.30 2.69 5.04
N LEU A 182 8.89 1.84 4.19
CA LEU A 182 10.31 1.55 4.26
C LEU A 182 11.14 2.78 3.86
N GLN A 183 10.67 3.68 2.99
CA GLN A 183 11.46 4.85 2.57
C GLN A 183 12.89 4.47 2.14
N LEU A 184 12.99 3.46 1.27
CA LEU A 184 14.26 2.97 0.74
C LEU A 184 14.97 4.08 -0.03
N ARG A 185 16.29 4.14 0.11
CA ARG A 185 17.14 5.09 -0.61
C ARG A 185 18.37 4.39 -1.17
N PRO A 186 19.01 4.97 -2.21
CA PRO A 186 20.24 4.43 -2.75
C PRO A 186 21.33 4.24 -1.68
N GLY A 187 22.00 3.09 -1.69
CA GLY A 187 23.09 2.76 -0.77
C GLY A 187 22.68 2.24 0.61
N MET A 188 21.37 2.16 0.91
CA MET A 188 20.90 1.56 2.16
C MET A 188 21.05 0.04 2.17
N SER A 189 21.03 -0.53 3.37
CA SER A 189 20.88 -1.97 3.59
C SER A 189 19.44 -2.36 3.90
N PHE A 190 18.94 -3.34 3.18
CA PHE A 190 17.59 -3.89 3.29
C PHE A 190 17.62 -5.40 3.54
N LEU A 191 16.76 -5.85 4.47
CA LEU A 191 16.52 -7.25 4.79
C LEU A 191 15.03 -7.57 4.64
N ASN A 192 14.72 -8.55 3.80
CA ASN A 192 13.38 -9.06 3.58
C ASN A 192 13.21 -10.45 4.21
N LEU A 193 12.44 -10.54 5.30
CA LEU A 193 12.14 -11.78 6.01
C LEU A 193 10.84 -12.39 5.47
N GLY A 194 10.91 -13.62 4.96
CA GLY A 194 9.84 -14.19 4.14
C GLY A 194 9.86 -13.60 2.74
N SER A 195 10.99 -13.71 2.05
CA SER A 195 11.20 -13.04 0.76
C SER A 195 10.27 -13.54 -0.37
N GLY A 196 9.63 -14.69 -0.20
CA GLY A 196 8.64 -15.22 -1.13
C GLY A 196 9.22 -15.38 -2.53
N THR A 197 8.46 -14.99 -3.55
CA THR A 197 8.89 -15.09 -4.96
C THR A 197 10.05 -14.17 -5.35
N GLY A 198 10.53 -13.30 -4.44
CA GLY A 198 11.56 -12.31 -4.73
C GLY A 198 11.06 -11.04 -5.43
N TYR A 199 9.76 -10.87 -5.66
CA TYR A 199 9.19 -9.67 -6.29
C TYR A 199 9.54 -8.38 -5.53
N LEU A 200 9.18 -8.30 -4.25
CA LEU A 200 9.45 -7.13 -3.42
C LEU A 200 10.96 -6.85 -3.31
N SER A 201 11.78 -7.90 -3.19
CA SER A 201 13.23 -7.77 -3.17
C SER A 201 13.79 -7.23 -4.49
N THR A 202 13.16 -7.54 -5.63
CA THR A 202 13.56 -6.96 -6.92
C THR A 202 13.20 -5.49 -7.01
N VAL A 203 11.96 -5.11 -6.62
CA VAL A 203 11.53 -3.71 -6.57
C VAL A 203 12.45 -2.90 -5.65
N ALA A 204 12.73 -3.43 -4.45
CA ALA A 204 13.68 -2.83 -3.51
C ALA A 204 15.08 -2.70 -4.11
N GLY A 205 15.52 -3.67 -4.92
CA GLY A 205 16.81 -3.63 -5.61
C GLY A 205 16.99 -2.40 -6.50
N LEU A 206 15.94 -1.96 -7.20
CA LEU A 206 15.97 -0.74 -8.01
C LEU A 206 16.07 0.53 -7.15
N LEU A 207 15.36 0.56 -6.01
CA LEU A 207 15.37 1.71 -5.09
C LEU A 207 16.70 1.86 -4.35
N LEU A 208 17.37 0.75 -4.06
CA LEU A 208 18.66 0.70 -3.35
C LEU A 208 19.85 0.99 -4.27
N GLY A 209 19.71 0.73 -5.57
CA GLY A 209 20.75 0.94 -6.57
C GLY A 209 22.05 0.17 -6.32
N SER A 210 23.07 0.46 -7.13
CA SER A 210 24.32 -0.32 -7.23
C SER A 210 25.14 -0.43 -5.93
N HIS A 211 24.92 0.46 -4.96
CA HIS A 211 25.69 0.55 -3.72
C HIS A 211 24.92 0.01 -2.50
N GLY A 212 23.67 -0.44 -2.70
CA GLY A 212 22.86 -0.97 -1.61
C GLY A 212 23.25 -2.38 -1.18
N VAL A 213 22.59 -2.86 -0.13
CA VAL A 213 22.62 -4.27 0.30
C VAL A 213 21.19 -4.76 0.31
N ASN A 214 20.93 -5.91 -0.31
CA ASN A 214 19.59 -6.45 -0.46
C ASN A 214 19.61 -7.94 -0.13
N HIS A 215 19.16 -8.30 1.08
CA HIS A 215 19.15 -9.69 1.54
C HIS A 215 17.72 -10.17 1.72
N GLY A 216 17.48 -11.42 1.35
CA GLY A 216 16.21 -12.11 1.58
C GLY A 216 16.43 -13.40 2.36
N VAL A 217 15.56 -13.66 3.34
CA VAL A 217 15.51 -14.93 4.08
C VAL A 217 14.17 -15.57 3.80
N GLU A 218 14.18 -16.84 3.44
CA GLU A 218 12.95 -17.59 3.17
C GLU A 218 13.09 -19.00 3.73
N LEU A 219 12.01 -19.51 4.32
CA LEU A 219 11.99 -20.78 5.03
C LEU A 219 12.11 -21.97 4.08
N HIS A 220 11.51 -21.83 2.90
CA HIS A 220 11.34 -22.91 1.94
C HIS A 220 12.39 -22.86 0.82
N GLU A 221 13.19 -23.91 0.66
CA GLU A 221 14.23 -24.02 -0.38
C GLU A 221 13.65 -23.85 -1.79
N ASP A 222 12.52 -24.49 -2.09
CA ASP A 222 11.83 -24.38 -3.39
C ASP A 222 11.44 -22.94 -3.73
N VAL A 223 11.03 -22.17 -2.71
CA VAL A 223 10.67 -20.75 -2.86
C VAL A 223 11.92 -19.90 -3.11
N VAL A 224 13.04 -20.18 -2.44
CA VAL A 224 14.33 -19.50 -2.70
C VAL A 224 14.81 -19.77 -4.12
N GLN A 225 14.75 -21.01 -4.60
CA GLN A 225 15.14 -21.35 -5.96
C GLN A 225 14.24 -20.63 -6.98
N TYR A 226 12.94 -20.56 -6.71
CA TYR A 226 12.00 -19.79 -7.53
C TYR A 226 12.35 -18.30 -7.57
N ALA A 227 12.65 -17.70 -6.42
CA ALA A 227 13.03 -16.29 -6.33
C ALA A 227 14.30 -15.98 -7.14
N ARG A 228 15.34 -16.82 -7.00
CA ARG A 228 16.58 -16.72 -7.78
C ARG A 228 16.31 -16.82 -9.28
N LEU A 229 15.45 -17.74 -9.70
CA LEU A 229 15.04 -17.89 -11.10
C LEU A 229 14.36 -16.62 -11.63
N LYS A 230 13.39 -16.06 -10.90
CA LYS A 230 12.66 -14.86 -11.33
C LYS A 230 13.56 -13.63 -11.40
N VAL A 231 14.45 -13.44 -10.44
CA VAL A 231 15.45 -12.35 -10.47
C VAL A 231 16.42 -12.52 -11.65
N SER A 232 16.90 -13.75 -11.90
CA SER A 232 17.74 -14.03 -13.07
C SER A 232 17.01 -13.78 -14.40
N GLN A 233 15.71 -14.05 -14.48
CA GLN A 233 14.90 -13.69 -15.65
C GLN A 233 14.80 -12.18 -15.81
N PHE A 234 14.45 -11.45 -14.73
CA PHE A 234 14.42 -9.99 -14.73
C PHE A 234 15.74 -9.38 -15.21
N MET A 235 16.88 -9.87 -14.71
CA MET A 235 18.19 -9.37 -15.10
C MET A 235 18.55 -9.61 -16.57
N ARG A 236 17.95 -10.62 -17.22
CA ARG A 236 18.21 -10.95 -18.62
C ARG A 236 17.26 -10.25 -19.59
N SER A 237 16.01 -10.03 -19.19
CA SER A 237 14.97 -9.55 -20.10
C SER A 237 14.52 -8.10 -19.85
N SER A 238 14.79 -7.54 -18.67
CA SER A 238 14.23 -6.25 -18.31
C SER A 238 15.08 -5.09 -18.82
N GLN A 239 14.46 -4.20 -19.60
CA GLN A 239 15.02 -2.91 -19.97
C GLN A 239 15.18 -1.96 -18.77
N ALA A 240 14.56 -2.26 -17.63
CA ALA A 240 14.72 -1.46 -16.41
C ALA A 240 16.19 -1.32 -16.00
N LEU A 241 17.03 -2.31 -16.26
CA LEU A 241 18.47 -2.26 -15.96
C LEU A 241 19.26 -1.32 -16.88
N GLU A 242 18.67 -0.91 -18.01
CA GLU A 242 19.21 0.12 -18.89
C GLU A 242 18.88 1.53 -18.41
N GLU A 243 17.85 1.69 -17.56
CA GLU A 243 17.36 2.97 -17.06
C GLU A 243 17.71 3.20 -15.58
N HIS A 244 17.89 2.12 -14.83
CA HIS A 244 18.08 2.12 -13.38
C HIS A 244 19.34 1.35 -12.96
N ASP A 245 19.93 1.79 -11.85
CA ASP A 245 20.90 0.97 -11.12
C ASP A 245 20.14 -0.10 -10.33
N PHE A 246 20.76 -1.26 -10.09
CA PHE A 246 20.10 -2.37 -9.43
C PHE A 246 21.00 -3.03 -8.37
N CYS A 247 20.44 -3.19 -7.17
CA CYS A 247 21.01 -4.03 -6.11
C CYS A 247 20.42 -5.43 -6.20
N GLU A 248 21.17 -6.36 -6.80
CA GLU A 248 20.75 -7.75 -6.91
C GLU A 248 20.50 -8.36 -5.53
N PRO A 249 19.30 -8.91 -5.27
CA PRO A 249 18.99 -9.54 -4.00
C PRO A 249 19.74 -10.86 -3.80
N ARG A 250 20.28 -11.08 -2.61
CA ARG A 250 20.85 -12.36 -2.19
C ARG A 250 19.90 -13.09 -1.24
N PHE A 251 19.43 -14.25 -1.68
CA PHE A 251 18.49 -15.08 -0.91
C PHE A 251 19.21 -16.19 -0.14
N VAL A 252 18.81 -16.38 1.12
CA VAL A 252 19.28 -17.44 2.02
C VAL A 252 18.08 -18.26 2.48
N VAL A 253 18.29 -19.58 2.57
CA VAL A 253 17.29 -20.53 3.05
C VAL A 253 17.43 -20.64 4.56
N GLY A 254 16.34 -20.47 5.29
CA GLY A 254 16.33 -20.65 6.74
C GLY A 254 15.23 -19.90 7.46
N ASN A 255 15.15 -20.13 8.77
CA ASN A 255 14.20 -19.43 9.62
C ASN A 255 14.75 -18.05 10.01
N CYS A 256 14.00 -16.99 9.70
CA CYS A 256 14.39 -15.61 10.03
C CYS A 256 14.55 -15.33 11.54
N LEU A 257 13.95 -16.15 12.41
CA LEU A 257 14.10 -16.05 13.87
C LEU A 257 15.38 -16.73 14.37
N SER A 258 16.07 -17.47 13.51
CA SER A 258 17.37 -18.12 13.78
C SER A 258 18.54 -17.38 13.14
N LEU A 259 18.37 -16.09 12.84
CA LEU A 259 19.47 -15.25 12.35
C LEU A 259 20.50 -15.02 13.46
N ASP A 260 21.77 -15.06 13.09
CA ASP A 260 22.89 -14.83 14.02
C ASP A 260 22.76 -13.49 14.76
N ALA A 261 22.80 -13.56 16.10
CA ALA A 261 22.68 -12.41 17.00
C ALA A 261 23.87 -11.44 16.90
N GLY A 262 25.04 -11.92 16.48
CA GLY A 262 26.22 -11.10 16.14
C GLY A 262 26.19 -10.54 14.71
N GLY A 263 25.17 -10.88 13.94
CA GLY A 263 25.03 -10.52 12.54
C GLY A 263 24.88 -9.03 12.25
N ARG A 264 24.98 -8.70 10.97
CA ARG A 264 24.80 -7.32 10.47
C ARG A 264 23.42 -6.76 10.85
N ARG A 265 23.40 -5.49 11.26
CA ARG A 265 22.18 -4.68 11.38
C ARG A 265 21.85 -3.95 10.08
N TYR A 266 20.57 -3.67 9.85
CA TYR A 266 20.04 -3.11 8.60
C TYR A 266 19.44 -1.72 8.78
N ASP A 267 19.49 -0.92 7.73
CA ASP A 267 18.77 0.35 7.67
C ASP A 267 17.27 0.11 7.57
N ARG A 268 16.88 -0.93 6.83
CA ARG A 268 15.49 -1.27 6.52
C ARG A 268 15.25 -2.77 6.67
N VAL A 269 14.18 -3.13 7.34
CA VAL A 269 13.75 -4.53 7.49
C VAL A 269 12.27 -4.62 7.16
N TYR A 270 11.89 -5.63 6.40
CA TYR A 270 10.49 -6.01 6.20
C TYR A 270 10.27 -7.44 6.63
N CYS A 271 9.16 -7.70 7.33
CA CYS A 271 8.72 -9.04 7.66
C CYS A 271 7.41 -9.34 6.91
N GLY A 272 7.49 -10.24 5.93
CA GLY A 272 6.36 -10.68 5.10
C GLY A 272 5.42 -11.69 5.76
N ALA A 273 5.50 -11.84 7.08
CA ALA A 273 4.68 -12.72 7.89
C ALA A 273 4.32 -12.02 9.21
N SER A 274 3.18 -12.40 9.80
CA SER A 274 2.73 -11.83 11.07
C SER A 274 3.69 -12.21 12.19
N CYS A 275 4.23 -11.20 12.87
CA CYS A 275 5.18 -11.36 13.95
C CYS A 275 4.43 -11.39 15.30
N PRO A 276 4.50 -12.51 16.06
CA PRO A 276 4.00 -12.53 17.42
C PRO A 276 4.72 -11.50 18.30
N PRO A 277 4.03 -10.87 19.28
CA PRO A 277 4.65 -9.87 20.17
C PRO A 277 5.93 -10.36 20.87
N GLU A 278 5.98 -11.64 21.21
CA GLU A 278 7.14 -12.30 21.86
C GLU A 278 8.40 -12.28 20.98
N GLN A 279 8.23 -12.29 19.66
CA GLN A 279 9.31 -12.34 18.68
C GLN A 279 9.67 -10.96 18.12
N ALA A 280 8.83 -9.95 18.38
CA ALA A 280 9.04 -8.59 17.88
C ALA A 280 10.39 -8.00 18.31
N ALA A 281 10.86 -8.32 19.52
CA ALA A 281 12.16 -7.87 20.03
C ALA A 281 13.33 -8.38 19.18
N VAL A 282 13.25 -9.63 18.71
CA VAL A 282 14.28 -10.24 17.84
C VAL A 282 14.38 -9.48 16.53
N LEU A 283 13.23 -9.19 15.89
CA LEU A 283 13.21 -8.46 14.62
C LEU A 283 13.65 -7.00 14.77
N LYS A 284 13.26 -6.35 15.87
CA LYS A 284 13.71 -4.99 16.20
C LYS A 284 15.23 -4.92 16.35
N ALA A 285 15.85 -5.92 16.97
CA ALA A 285 17.31 -5.96 17.18
C ALA A 285 18.12 -5.94 15.87
N LEU A 286 17.53 -6.39 14.75
CA LEU A 286 18.13 -6.37 13.42
C LEU A 286 18.30 -4.94 12.86
N LEU A 287 17.68 -3.92 13.46
CA LEU A 287 17.76 -2.53 12.98
C LEU A 287 19.00 -1.78 13.48
N LYS A 288 19.62 -0.99 12.59
CA LYS A 288 20.52 0.11 12.99
C LYS A 288 19.72 1.19 13.72
N ILE A 289 20.41 2.02 14.51
CA ILE A 289 19.79 3.26 15.04
C ILE A 289 19.42 4.14 13.83
N GLY A 290 18.20 4.69 13.84
CA GLY A 290 17.59 5.39 12.71
C GLY A 290 16.93 4.48 11.67
N GLY A 291 17.08 3.16 11.80
CA GLY A 291 16.50 2.18 10.90
C GLY A 291 14.99 2.02 11.05
N VAL A 292 14.35 1.44 10.03
CA VAL A 292 12.90 1.22 9.96
C VAL A 292 12.59 -0.25 9.70
N LEU A 293 11.71 -0.82 10.53
CA LEU A 293 11.13 -2.14 10.38
C LEU A 293 9.65 -1.97 10.02
N VAL A 294 9.20 -2.68 9.00
CA VAL A 294 7.78 -2.80 8.67
C VAL A 294 7.38 -4.26 8.83
N MET A 295 6.36 -4.52 9.65
CA MET A 295 5.88 -5.88 9.87
C MET A 295 4.39 -5.90 10.24
N PRO A 296 3.66 -6.97 9.91
CA PRO A 296 2.35 -7.24 10.50
C PRO A 296 2.51 -7.67 11.96
N CYS A 297 1.75 -7.05 12.87
CA CYS A 297 1.67 -7.39 14.29
C CYS A 297 0.24 -7.10 14.78
N ASN A 298 -0.40 -8.05 15.45
CA ASN A 298 -1.78 -7.92 15.96
C ASN A 298 -2.78 -7.43 14.89
N ASP A 299 -2.77 -8.06 13.72
CA ASP A 299 -3.63 -7.73 12.56
C ASP A 299 -3.48 -6.30 12.03
N GLN A 300 -2.37 -5.62 12.36
CA GLN A 300 -2.01 -4.30 11.85
C GLN A 300 -0.64 -4.35 11.20
N LEU A 301 -0.49 -3.69 10.05
CA LEU A 301 0.80 -3.40 9.49
C LEU A 301 1.39 -2.22 10.24
N VAL A 302 2.50 -2.42 10.94
CA VAL A 302 3.15 -1.42 11.77
C VAL A 302 4.50 -1.03 11.21
N GLN A 303 4.82 0.26 11.33
CA GLN A 303 6.15 0.80 11.11
C GLN A 303 6.80 1.04 12.46
N VAL A 304 7.97 0.44 12.67
CA VAL A 304 8.80 0.64 13.86
C VAL A 304 10.09 1.33 13.44
N LYS A 305 10.39 2.48 14.02
CA LYS A 305 11.66 3.19 13.83
C LYS A 305 12.50 3.11 15.10
N ARG A 306 13.76 2.64 14.97
CA ARG A 306 14.72 2.67 16.08
C ARG A 306 15.22 4.11 16.26
N SER A 307 14.84 4.78 17.34
CA SER A 307 15.28 6.17 17.60
C SER A 307 16.54 6.25 18.47
N GLY A 308 16.86 5.21 19.22
CA GLY A 308 18.05 5.11 20.07
C GLY A 308 18.45 3.65 20.33
N GLU A 309 19.31 3.41 21.32
CA GLU A 309 19.74 2.04 21.65
C GLU A 309 18.55 1.16 22.08
N ASP A 310 17.73 1.64 23.01
CA ASP A 310 16.53 0.94 23.51
C ASP A 310 15.23 1.74 23.27
N ALA A 311 15.25 2.69 22.34
CA ALA A 311 14.11 3.56 22.04
C ALA A 311 13.51 3.27 20.66
N TRP A 312 12.18 3.12 20.62
CA TRP A 312 11.41 2.75 19.44
C TRP A 312 10.22 3.69 19.26
N LEU A 313 9.96 4.09 18.02
CA LEU A 313 8.76 4.83 17.62
C LEU A 313 7.92 3.91 16.75
N GLU A 314 6.66 3.71 17.14
CA GLU A 314 5.74 2.84 16.41
C GLU A 314 4.60 3.65 15.80
N LYS A 315 4.22 3.27 14.58
CA LYS A 315 3.10 3.86 13.84
C LYS A 315 2.31 2.76 13.16
N ASN A 316 1.01 2.73 13.41
CA ASN A 316 0.09 1.85 12.67
C ASN A 316 -0.14 2.42 11.27
N ILE A 317 -0.04 1.57 10.26
CA ILE A 317 -0.25 1.94 8.85
C ILE A 317 -1.68 1.56 8.44
N LEU A 318 -2.00 0.26 8.44
CA LEU A 318 -3.30 -0.25 8.01
C LEU A 318 -3.59 -1.66 8.54
N PRO A 319 -4.86 -2.08 8.66
CA PRO A 319 -5.25 -3.44 9.07
C PRO A 319 -4.89 -4.49 8.01
N VAL A 320 -4.30 -5.61 8.41
CA VAL A 320 -3.84 -6.67 7.49
C VAL A 320 -4.03 -8.07 8.07
N SER A 321 -4.04 -9.07 7.20
CA SER A 321 -4.00 -10.48 7.58
C SER A 321 -2.84 -11.16 6.86
N PHE A 322 -1.97 -11.79 7.64
CA PHE A 322 -0.78 -12.49 7.18
C PHE A 322 -0.67 -13.82 7.90
N ALA A 323 -0.05 -14.81 7.25
CA ALA A 323 0.36 -16.03 7.94
C ALA A 323 1.39 -15.70 9.02
N SER A 324 1.28 -16.33 10.18
CA SER A 324 2.21 -16.12 11.29
C SER A 324 3.59 -16.70 11.02
N LEU A 325 4.61 -16.06 11.59
CA LEU A 325 5.97 -16.60 11.61
C LEU A 325 6.00 -17.98 12.24
N VAL A 326 6.75 -18.88 11.59
CA VAL A 326 6.96 -20.24 12.10
C VAL A 326 8.08 -20.17 13.13
N PRO A 327 7.85 -20.60 14.39
CA PRO A 327 8.90 -20.64 15.39
C PRO A 327 10.02 -21.62 14.97
N PRO A 328 11.28 -21.34 15.32
CA PRO A 328 12.37 -22.23 14.96
C PRO A 328 12.28 -23.57 15.69
N GLN A 329 12.68 -24.64 15.02
CA GLN A 329 12.83 -25.94 15.68
C GLN A 329 14.02 -25.90 16.64
N LYS A 330 13.89 -26.54 17.82
CA LYS A 330 14.97 -26.61 18.80
C LYS A 330 16.19 -27.31 18.18
N GLY A 331 17.34 -26.63 18.20
CA GLY A 331 18.59 -27.16 17.62
C GLY A 331 18.68 -27.04 16.10
N GLY A 332 17.81 -26.25 15.46
CA GLY A 332 17.91 -25.94 14.04
C GLY A 332 19.19 -25.16 13.69
N PRO A 333 19.63 -25.18 12.43
CA PRO A 333 20.81 -24.47 11.99
C PRO A 333 20.64 -22.96 12.15
N GLU A 334 21.70 -22.30 12.59
CA GLU A 334 21.80 -20.84 12.57
C GLU A 334 21.90 -20.35 11.13
N VAL A 335 21.23 -19.24 10.84
CA VAL A 335 21.18 -18.67 9.49
C VAL A 335 22.19 -17.52 9.40
N THR A 336 23.24 -17.73 8.62
CA THR A 336 24.24 -16.70 8.33
C THR A 336 23.91 -16.01 7.01
N LEU A 337 23.83 -14.68 7.04
CA LEU A 337 23.64 -13.87 5.84
C LEU A 337 24.97 -13.65 5.11
N PRO A 338 24.98 -13.61 3.77
CA PRO A 338 26.20 -13.41 3.02
C PRO A 338 26.81 -12.05 3.32
N ASP A 339 28.14 -11.99 3.40
CA ASP A 339 28.84 -10.73 3.50
C ASP A 339 28.65 -9.88 2.26
N TYR A 340 28.47 -8.58 2.46
CA TYR A 340 28.49 -7.64 1.36
C TYR A 340 29.93 -7.42 0.91
N GLN A 341 30.20 -7.82 -0.33
CA GLN A 341 31.38 -7.37 -1.04
C GLN A 341 30.92 -6.30 -2.02
N PRO A 342 31.49 -5.08 -1.97
CA PRO A 342 31.18 -4.08 -2.96
C PRO A 342 31.55 -4.62 -4.35
N GLY A 343 30.78 -4.23 -5.36
CA GLY A 343 31.11 -4.53 -6.75
C GLY A 343 32.51 -4.01 -7.10
N SER A 344 33.08 -4.52 -8.19
CA SER A 344 34.39 -4.05 -8.65
C SER A 344 34.37 -2.53 -8.88
N LEU A 345 35.52 -1.87 -8.70
CA LEU A 345 35.63 -0.44 -8.98
C LEU A 345 35.14 -0.09 -10.39
N GLN A 346 35.36 -0.98 -11.36
CA GLN A 346 34.89 -0.83 -12.73
C GLN A 346 33.35 -0.81 -12.81
N GLU A 347 32.66 -1.74 -12.14
CA GLU A 347 31.20 -1.80 -12.13
C GLU A 347 30.58 -0.59 -11.45
N LEU A 348 31.14 -0.18 -10.31
CA LEU A 348 30.69 0.99 -9.54
C LEU A 348 30.95 2.29 -10.33
N SER A 349 32.10 2.39 -10.98
CA SER A 349 32.44 3.51 -11.87
C SER A 349 31.50 3.56 -13.07
N ARG A 350 31.20 2.42 -13.70
CA ARG A 350 30.24 2.32 -14.81
C ARG A 350 28.85 2.80 -14.39
N GLY A 351 28.35 2.37 -13.22
CA GLY A 351 27.08 2.85 -12.68
C GLY A 351 27.08 4.36 -12.44
N THR A 352 28.15 4.89 -11.85
CA THR A 352 28.31 6.32 -11.60
C THR A 352 28.37 7.14 -12.89
N ILE A 353 29.14 6.71 -13.89
CA ILE A 353 29.22 7.38 -15.19
C ILE A 353 27.86 7.38 -15.88
N ARG A 354 27.17 6.23 -15.93
CA ARG A 354 25.82 6.13 -16.51
C ARG A 354 24.84 7.10 -15.86
N ARG A 355 24.81 7.15 -14.52
CA ARG A 355 23.96 8.07 -13.76
C ARG A 355 24.27 9.53 -14.06
N LEU A 356 25.55 9.91 -14.12
CA LEU A 356 25.95 11.29 -14.46
C LEU A 356 25.57 11.66 -15.90
N LEU A 357 25.75 10.75 -16.86
CA LEU A 357 25.36 10.97 -18.25
C LEU A 357 23.85 11.11 -18.40
N ARG A 358 23.05 10.25 -17.75
CA ARG A 358 21.58 10.36 -17.76
C ARG A 358 21.10 11.67 -17.15
N ALA A 359 21.60 12.02 -15.96
CA ALA A 359 21.25 13.28 -15.30
C ALA A 359 21.58 14.51 -16.16
N ARG A 360 22.61 14.42 -17.02
CA ARG A 360 22.94 15.46 -17.99
C ARG A 360 21.98 15.46 -19.18
N LEU A 361 21.70 14.29 -19.76
CA LEU A 361 20.75 14.15 -20.88
C LEU A 361 19.35 14.65 -20.49
N ASP A 362 18.86 14.30 -19.29
CA ASP A 362 17.55 14.74 -18.79
C ASP A 362 17.48 16.27 -18.63
N ARG A 363 18.59 16.90 -18.23
CA ARG A 363 18.69 18.38 -18.16
C ARG A 363 18.72 19.03 -19.54
N GLU A 364 19.36 18.39 -20.51
CA GLU A 364 19.54 18.94 -21.86
C GLU A 364 18.31 18.67 -22.77
N GLN A 365 17.52 17.63 -22.52
CA GLN A 365 16.38 17.22 -23.36
C GLN A 365 15.13 16.83 -22.54
N PRO A 366 14.52 17.76 -21.78
CA PRO A 366 13.37 17.43 -20.91
C PRO A 366 12.15 16.87 -21.67
N ALA A 367 11.96 17.24 -22.95
CA ALA A 367 10.78 16.85 -23.74
C ALA A 367 10.77 15.38 -24.20
N ARG A 368 11.92 14.67 -24.19
CA ARG A 368 11.95 13.24 -24.60
C ARG A 368 11.46 12.31 -23.49
N THR A 369 11.71 12.66 -22.24
CA THR A 369 11.41 11.86 -21.05
C THR A 369 9.90 11.80 -20.77
N GLU A 370 9.13 12.83 -21.14
CA GLU A 370 7.66 12.79 -21.11
C GLU A 370 7.08 11.88 -22.21
N SER A 371 7.72 11.85 -23.40
CA SER A 371 7.24 11.04 -24.52
C SER A 371 7.39 9.54 -24.30
N THR A 372 8.40 9.09 -23.53
CA THR A 372 8.59 7.67 -23.17
C THR A 372 7.66 7.23 -22.05
N ARG A 373 7.33 8.12 -21.09
CA ARG A 373 6.29 7.86 -20.09
C ARG A 373 4.89 7.76 -20.70
N GLY A 374 4.60 8.55 -21.74
CA GLY A 374 3.32 8.51 -22.46
C GLY A 374 3.19 7.47 -23.58
N ARG A 375 4.30 6.89 -24.07
CA ARG A 375 4.30 5.96 -25.24
C ARG A 375 4.27 4.46 -24.89
N ARG A 376 4.19 4.07 -23.61
CA ARG A 376 4.05 2.65 -23.24
C ARG A 376 2.64 2.07 -23.45
N ARG A 377 1.76 2.75 -24.20
CA ARG A 377 0.58 2.10 -24.80
C ARG A 377 1.03 1.43 -26.11
N PRO A 378 1.03 0.09 -26.22
CA PRO A 378 0.97 -0.50 -27.55
C PRO A 378 -0.38 -0.09 -28.13
N ASN A 379 -0.38 0.56 -29.28
CA ASN A 379 -1.59 0.59 -30.09
C ASN A 379 -1.90 -0.88 -30.41
N GLY A 380 -2.99 -1.40 -29.83
CA GLY A 380 -3.53 -2.70 -30.21
C GLY A 380 -4.02 -2.61 -31.64
N ASP A 381 -3.45 -3.46 -32.50
CA ASP A 381 -4.08 -3.91 -33.74
C ASP A 381 -4.98 -5.12 -33.44
#